data_AF-A0A0M4GDH7-F1
#
_entry.id   AF-A0A0M4GDH7-F1
#
_cell.length_a   1.000
_cell.length_b   1.000
_cell.length_c   1.000
_cell.angle_alpha   90.00
_cell.angle_beta   90.00
_cell.angle_gamma   90.00
#
_symmetry.space_group_name_H-M   'P 1'
#
loop_
_entity.id
_entity.type
_entity.pdbx_description
1 polymer ?
#
loop_
_entity_poly.entity_id
_entity_poly.type
_entity_poly.pdbx_seq_one_letter_code
_entity_poly.pdbx_strand_id
1 'polypeptide(L)'
;MFIFAIVLLAGGLFTINAIFAYQSEHINPAFWTTVWYQFKLLPVFFAANLLIGYGVKFAYQAFGNMTFTLTFSKGIEMMICLLISYLFLKEVPNWWTLLGLAIIVAGFWIMKLK
;
A
#
# COMPACT_ATOMS: atom_id res chain seq x y z
N MET A 1 14.37 4.05 14.30
CA MET A 1 13.70 4.87 13.26
C MET A 1 13.17 4.04 12.10
N PHE A 2 13.97 3.14 11.53
CA PHE A 2 13.56 2.33 10.38
C PHE A 2 12.34 1.41 10.62
N ILE A 3 12.29 0.71 11.77
CA ILE A 3 11.14 -0.14 12.13
C ILE A 3 9.84 0.69 12.24
N PHE A 4 9.91 1.87 12.86
CA PHE A 4 8.77 2.80 12.91
C PHE A 4 8.32 3.23 11.53
N ALA A 5 9.27 3.50 10.61
CA ALA A 5 8.96 3.85 9.23
C ALA A 5 8.17 2.72 8.54
N ILE A 6 8.60 1.47 8.69
CA ILE A 6 7.92 0.30 8.13
C ILE A 6 6.52 0.14 8.74
N VAL A 7 6.38 0.22 10.06
CA VAL A 7 5.08 0.06 10.73
C VAL A 7 4.09 1.15 10.30
N LEU A 8 4.55 2.41 10.21
CA LEU A 8 3.75 3.54 9.76
C LEU A 8 3.33 3.40 8.29
N LEU A 9 4.27 3.04 7.42
CA LEU A 9 3.99 2.77 6.00
C LEU A 9 3.01 1.60 5.85
N ALA A 10 3.31 0.47 6.47
CA ALA A 10 2.49 -0.72 6.35
C ALA A 10 1.08 -0.49 6.92
N GLY A 11 0.96 0.16 8.08
CA GLY A 11 -0.34 0.48 8.68
C GLY A 11 -1.17 1.44 7.82
N GLY A 12 -0.58 2.52 7.33
CA GLY A 12 -1.28 3.48 6.48
C GLY A 12 -1.68 2.88 5.12
N LEU A 13 -0.75 2.19 4.45
CA LEU A 13 -1.01 1.53 3.17
C LEU A 13 -2.04 0.40 3.31
N PHE A 14 -1.97 -0.39 4.38
CA PHE A 14 -2.97 -1.42 4.67
C PHE A 14 -4.35 -0.81 4.86
N THR A 15 -4.45 0.27 5.65
CA THR A 15 -5.72 0.94 5.90
C THR A 15 -6.37 1.42 4.61
N ILE A 16 -5.62 2.11 3.74
CA ILE A 16 -6.14 2.61 2.46
C ILE A 16 -6.57 1.46 1.56
N ASN A 17 -5.72 0.46 1.38
CA ASN A 17 -6.03 -0.67 0.50
C ASN A 17 -7.20 -1.52 1.03
N ALA A 18 -7.34 -1.65 2.35
CA ALA A 18 -8.46 -2.37 2.97
C ALA A 18 -9.77 -1.62 2.76
N ILE A 19 -9.75 -0.29 2.86
CA ILE A 19 -10.92 0.55 2.55
C ILE A 19 -11.36 0.36 1.10
N PHE A 20 -10.41 0.32 0.16
CA PHE A 20 -10.72 0.10 -1.25
C PHE A 20 -11.22 -1.32 -1.52
N ALA A 21 -10.58 -2.34 -0.94
CA ALA A 21 -11.04 -3.72 -1.09
C ALA A 21 -12.45 -3.92 -0.52
N TYR A 22 -12.72 -3.37 0.67
CA TYR A 22 -14.06 -3.39 1.26
C TYR A 22 -15.08 -2.67 0.37
N GLN A 23 -14.72 -1.52 -0.21
CA GLN A 23 -15.59 -0.81 -1.15
C GLN A 23 -15.93 -1.68 -2.36
N SER A 24 -14.93 -2.34 -2.96
CA SER A 24 -15.11 -3.18 -4.15
C SER A 24 -16.01 -4.39 -3.90
N GLU A 25 -15.96 -4.96 -2.71
CA GLU A 25 -16.74 -6.16 -2.36
C GLU A 25 -18.15 -5.82 -1.85
N HIS A 26 -18.31 -4.75 -1.05
CA HIS A 26 -19.53 -4.51 -0.28
C HIS A 26 -20.35 -3.29 -0.70
N ILE A 27 -19.77 -2.35 -1.47
CA ILE A 27 -20.47 -1.11 -1.83
C ILE A 27 -20.96 -1.18 -3.27
N ASN A 28 -22.25 -0.93 -3.47
CA ASN A 28 -22.86 -0.87 -4.80
C ASN A 28 -22.15 0.22 -5.64
N PRO A 29 -21.77 -0.07 -6.91
CA PRO A 29 -21.06 0.86 -7.79
C PRO A 29 -21.86 2.10 -8.21
N ALA A 30 -23.05 2.34 -7.64
CA ALA A 30 -23.75 3.60 -7.80
C ALA A 30 -22.90 4.80 -7.31
N PHE A 31 -22.96 5.90 -8.06
CA PHE A 31 -22.13 7.07 -7.82
C PHE A 31 -22.35 7.66 -6.42
N TRP A 32 -23.62 7.84 -6.02
CA TRP A 32 -23.96 8.48 -4.74
C TRP A 32 -23.62 7.63 -3.51
N THR A 33 -23.76 6.30 -3.60
CA THR A 33 -23.34 5.39 -2.53
C THR A 33 -21.83 5.42 -2.34
N THR A 34 -21.09 5.49 -3.44
CA THR A 34 -19.62 5.60 -3.42
C THR A 34 -19.16 6.93 -2.82
N VAL A 35 -19.75 8.05 -3.24
CA VAL A 35 -19.43 9.39 -2.69
C VAL A 35 -19.71 9.45 -1.19
N TRP A 36 -20.85 8.92 -0.74
CA TRP A 36 -21.20 8.91 0.68
C TRP A 36 -20.24 8.08 1.52
N TYR A 37 -19.85 6.89 1.02
CA TYR A 37 -18.85 6.05 1.66
C TYR A 37 -17.50 6.76 1.80
N GLN A 38 -17.04 7.40 0.72
CA GLN A 38 -15.78 8.14 0.70
C GLN A 38 -15.80 9.34 1.67
N PHE A 39 -16.91 10.08 1.71
CA PHE A 39 -17.07 11.21 2.62
C PHE A 39 -17.04 10.76 4.10
N LYS A 40 -17.69 9.64 4.42
CA LYS A 40 -17.70 9.09 5.78
C LYS A 40 -16.32 8.63 6.24
N LEU A 41 -15.50 8.11 5.32
CA LEU A 41 -14.15 7.61 5.61
C LEU A 41 -13.05 8.67 5.50
N LEU A 42 -13.39 9.89 5.11
CA LEU A 42 -12.44 10.99 4.94
C LEU A 42 -11.52 11.19 6.18
N PRO A 43 -12.00 11.11 7.44
CA PRO A 43 -11.12 11.18 8.61
C PRO A 43 -10.11 10.02 8.68
N VAL A 44 -10.53 8.81 8.30
CA VAL A 44 -9.68 7.62 8.28
C VAL A 44 -8.64 7.71 7.16
N PHE A 45 -9.05 8.17 5.98
CA PHE A 45 -8.12 8.46 4.87
C PHE A 45 -7.09 9.51 5.27
N PHE A 46 -7.51 10.57 5.95
CA PHE A 46 -6.60 11.60 6.43
C PHE A 46 -5.57 11.02 7.40
N ALA A 47 -6.02 10.24 8.40
CA ALA A 47 -5.13 9.58 9.35
C ALA A 47 -4.16 8.62 8.63
N ALA A 48 -4.65 7.80 7.70
CA ALA A 48 -3.81 6.88 6.93
C ALA A 48 -2.77 7.62 6.07
N ASN A 49 -3.14 8.74 5.45
CA ASN A 49 -2.20 9.59 4.70
C ASN A 49 -1.12 10.20 5.61
N LEU A 50 -1.46 10.61 6.83
CA LEU A 50 -0.46 11.05 7.79
C LEU A 50 0.51 9.92 8.16
N LEU A 51 0.01 8.71 8.43
CA LEU A 51 0.86 7.55 8.71
C LEU A 51 1.82 7.27 7.55
N ILE A 52 1.33 7.29 6.31
CA ILE A 52 2.17 7.12 5.11
C ILE A 52 3.20 8.25 5.02
N GLY A 53 2.78 9.51 5.16
CA GLY A 53 3.66 10.66 5.07
C GLY A 53 4.81 10.63 6.10
N TYR A 54 4.50 10.33 7.36
CA TYR A 54 5.52 10.15 8.39
C TYR A 54 6.38 8.91 8.15
N GLY A 55 5.77 7.81 7.69
CA GLY A 55 6.49 6.59 7.31
C GLY A 55 7.51 6.83 6.20
N VAL A 56 7.13 7.50 5.12
CA VAL A 56 8.02 7.92 4.03
C VAL A 56 9.11 8.85 4.56
N LYS A 57 8.77 9.83 5.40
CA LYS A 57 9.75 10.76 5.98
C LYS A 57 10.83 10.03 6.77
N PHE A 58 10.44 9.08 7.62
CA PHE A 58 11.40 8.30 8.41
C PHE A 58 12.19 7.29 7.56
N ALA A 59 11.58 6.71 6.52
CA ALA A 59 12.28 5.85 5.58
C ALA A 59 13.31 6.65 4.76
N TYR A 60 12.98 7.86 4.35
CA TYR A 60 13.92 8.77 3.68
C TYR A 60 15.09 9.14 4.58
N GLN A 61 14.85 9.42 5.87
CA GLN A 61 15.94 9.65 6.83
C GLN A 61 16.84 8.42 7.01
N ALA A 62 16.31 7.21 6.83
CA ALA A 62 17.11 5.98 6.91
C ALA A 62 17.90 5.69 5.63
N PHE A 63 17.34 5.98 4.46
CA PHE A 63 17.95 5.63 3.17
C PHE A 63 18.71 6.77 2.48
N GLY A 64 18.42 8.03 2.81
CA GLY A 64 19.01 9.21 2.18
C GLY A 64 18.64 9.43 0.71
N ASN A 65 17.77 8.60 0.14
CA ASN A 65 17.37 8.64 -1.28
C ASN A 65 15.85 8.54 -1.42
N MET A 66 15.23 9.58 -2.00
CA MET A 66 13.78 9.69 -2.11
C MET A 66 13.23 8.66 -3.10
N THR A 67 13.90 8.45 -4.22
CA THR A 67 13.52 7.47 -5.24
C THR A 67 13.52 6.06 -4.67
N PHE A 68 14.58 5.69 -3.94
CA PHE A 68 14.65 4.39 -3.27
C PHE A 68 13.56 4.25 -2.20
N THR A 69 13.33 5.29 -1.41
CA THR A 69 12.30 5.31 -0.36
C THR A 69 10.89 5.09 -0.92
N LEU A 70 10.55 5.81 -1.99
CA LEU A 70 9.25 5.69 -2.64
C LEU A 70 9.09 4.31 -3.28
N THR A 71 10.13 3.81 -3.93
CA THR A 71 10.13 2.45 -4.48
C THR A 71 9.88 1.44 -3.38
N PHE A 72 10.62 1.52 -2.25
CA PHE A 72 10.44 0.69 -1.07
C PHE A 72 9.02 0.72 -0.53
N SER A 73 8.43 1.91 -0.40
CA SER A 73 7.03 2.06 -0.02
C SER A 73 6.08 1.34 -0.99
N LYS A 74 6.32 1.42 -2.30
CA LYS A 74 5.51 0.71 -3.31
C LYS A 74 5.68 -0.82 -3.24
N GLY A 75 6.87 -1.30 -2.91
CA GLY A 75 7.09 -2.71 -2.63
C GLY A 75 6.24 -3.21 -1.46
N ILE A 76 6.21 -2.46 -0.35
CA ILE A 76 5.35 -2.77 0.80
C ILE A 76 3.86 -2.75 0.40
N GLU A 77 3.45 -1.71 -0.32
CA GLU A 77 2.06 -1.57 -0.80
C GLU A 77 1.63 -2.80 -1.62
N MET A 78 2.50 -3.29 -2.50
CA MET A 78 2.15 -4.44 -3.32
C MET A 78 1.99 -5.73 -2.50
N MET A 79 2.86 -5.97 -1.51
CA MET A 79 2.71 -7.11 -0.61
C MET A 79 1.39 -7.03 0.18
N ILE A 80 1.02 -5.82 0.60
CA ILE A 80 -0.25 -5.54 1.27
C ILE A 80 -1.44 -5.79 0.33
N CYS A 81 -1.38 -5.34 -0.93
CA CYS A 81 -2.43 -5.59 -1.90
C CYS A 81 -2.65 -7.09 -2.10
N LEU A 82 -1.59 -7.89 -2.24
CA LEU A 82 -1.72 -9.35 -2.34
C LEU A 82 -2.36 -9.97 -1.12
N LEU A 83 -1.97 -9.52 0.08
CA LEU A 83 -2.56 -9.98 1.33
C LEU A 83 -4.04 -9.61 1.43
N ILE A 84 -4.41 -8.39 1.03
CA ILE A 84 -5.80 -7.91 1.06
C ILE A 84 -6.66 -8.61 0.00
N SER A 85 -6.16 -8.78 -1.23
CA SER A 85 -6.83 -9.56 -2.28
C SER A 85 -7.09 -10.99 -1.84
N TYR A 86 -6.14 -11.61 -1.13
CA TYR A 86 -6.34 -12.93 -0.55
C TYR A 86 -7.39 -12.94 0.58
N LEU A 87 -7.41 -11.92 1.45
CA LEU A 87 -8.32 -11.86 2.60
C LEU A 87 -9.77 -11.48 2.23
N PHE A 88 -9.96 -10.46 1.40
CA PHE A 88 -11.28 -9.92 1.05
C PHE A 88 -11.84 -10.57 -0.21
N LEU A 89 -11.06 -10.61 -1.29
CA LEU A 89 -11.54 -11.11 -2.58
C LEU A 89 -11.35 -12.62 -2.74
N LYS A 90 -10.66 -13.29 -1.80
CA LYS A 90 -10.28 -14.72 -1.88
C LYS A 90 -9.53 -15.08 -3.17
N GLU A 91 -8.85 -14.10 -3.75
CA GLU A 91 -8.04 -14.28 -4.94
C GLU A 91 -6.73 -14.97 -4.56
N VAL A 92 -6.56 -16.21 -5.02
CA VAL A 92 -5.31 -16.95 -4.79
C VAL A 92 -4.28 -16.50 -5.81
N PRO A 93 -3.07 -16.08 -5.38
CA PRO A 93 -2.02 -15.66 -6.29
C PRO A 93 -1.66 -16.80 -7.25
N ASN A 94 -1.66 -16.50 -8.55
CA ASN A 94 -1.30 -17.46 -9.60
C ASN A 94 0.18 -17.30 -10.00
N TRP A 95 0.68 -18.18 -10.87
CA TRP A 95 2.05 -18.12 -11.39
C TRP A 95 2.41 -16.78 -12.06
N TRP A 96 1.43 -16.11 -12.66
CA TRP A 96 1.60 -14.76 -13.21
C TRP A 96 1.84 -13.70 -12.12
N THR A 97 1.17 -13.83 -10.98
CA THR A 97 1.36 -12.97 -9.82
C THR A 97 2.77 -13.13 -9.24
N LEU A 98 3.26 -14.38 -9.17
CA LEU A 98 4.63 -14.67 -8.74
C LEU A 98 5.68 -14.13 -9.71
N LEU A 99 5.45 -14.25 -11.03
CA LEU A 99 6.31 -13.63 -12.04
C LEU A 99 6.35 -12.10 -11.91
N GLY A 100 5.20 -11.46 -11.72
CA GLY A 100 5.12 -10.02 -11.50
C GLY A 100 5.89 -9.57 -10.26
N LEU A 101 5.75 -10.30 -9.14
CA LEU A 101 6.54 -10.07 -7.92
C LEU A 101 8.04 -10.22 -8.18
N ALA A 102 8.46 -11.25 -8.90
CA ALA A 102 9.87 -11.50 -9.19
C ALA A 102 10.50 -10.35 -9.99
N ILE A 103 9.79 -9.81 -10.98
CA ILE A 103 10.22 -8.65 -11.78
C ILE A 103 10.43 -7.43 -10.87
N ILE A 104 9.55 -7.23 -9.90
CA ILE A 104 9.62 -6.08 -8.99
C ILE A 104 10.82 -6.21 -8.05
N VAL A 105 11.03 -7.40 -7.48
CA VAL A 105 12.22 -7.68 -6.66
C VAL A 105 13.51 -7.47 -7.46
N ALA A 106 13.54 -7.89 -8.73
CA ALA A 106 14.67 -7.63 -9.61
C ALA A 106 14.88 -6.13 -9.88
N GLY A 107 13.80 -5.37 -10.13
CA GLY A 107 13.86 -3.92 -10.29
C GLY A 107 14.41 -3.21 -9.06
N PHE A 108 13.99 -3.63 -7.86
CA PHE A 108 14.54 -3.15 -6.60
C PHE A 108 16.04 -3.40 -6.46
N TRP A 109 16.49 -4.59 -6.85
CA TRP A 109 17.90 -4.95 -6.80
C TRP A 109 18.74 -4.04 -7.70
N ILE A 110 18.28 -3.80 -8.92
CA ILE A 110 18.95 -2.90 -9.89
C ILE A 110 19.01 -1.47 -9.35
N MET A 111 17.93 -0.98 -8.73
CA MET A 111 17.91 0.37 -8.16
C MET A 111 18.85 0.55 -6.98
N LYS A 112 19.19 -0.52 -6.25
CA LYS A 112 20.17 -0.46 -5.15
C LYS A 112 21.62 -0.45 -5.66
N LEU A 113 21.87 -0.96 -6.87
CA LEU A 113 23.21 -1.05 -7.45
C LEU A 113 23.71 0.28 -8.04
N LYS A 114 22.84 1.28 -8.16
CA LYS A 114 23.11 2.59 -8.75
C LYS A 114 23.07 3.69 -7.70
#